data_AF-A0A8H8NYT2-F1
#
_entry.id   AF-A0A8H8NYT2-F1
#
_cell.length_a   1.000
_cell.length_b   1.000
_cell.length_c   1.000
_cell.angle_alpha   90.00
_cell.angle_beta   90.00
_cell.angle_gamma   90.00
#
_symmetry.space_group_name_H-M   'P 1'
#
loop_
_entity.id
_entity.type
_entity.pdbx_description
1 polymer ?
#
loop_
_entity_poly.entity_id
_entity_poly.type
_entity_poly.pdbx_seq_one_letter_code
_entity_poly.pdbx_strand_id
1 'polypeptide(L)'
;MPFTPIQSLIGATYLAPSVSAYHVLILNGGVLGVSGVKAHKGDTLSDVNPDPEYLALISIVGLLAGGLVLGLFYQPLETQLQTQLVDIYSTTSVTQAQRIGLALAGFLVGMGSKLSNGCTSGHMLCGVSRLAPRSLLATATFFPVGVLTHLLLGQTSLFSTKLVVEGPIGRPTWQVTLLLQLPILFYRYGAAFVNDLTGGRYARQVVAFMTSFHFALGLIASGMLRPSKILNFLHLTPTAMKDGTWDPSLAMIILAGILPQAFVWLASLRKHVRQAGTRPKFSETWNIPMPVPEWRKGVDARLIIGAALFGIGWGMCGICPGPAIVLSGAGISGGIESHGWMRIGVWIAGFVSGGLMGRIF
;
A
#
# COMPACT_ATOMS: atom_id res chain seq x y z
N MET A 1 -10.91 -13.12 18.51
CA MET A 1 -11.47 -12.82 17.16
C MET A 1 -10.91 -13.84 16.17
N PRO A 2 -11.51 -14.12 14.99
CA PRO A 2 -10.90 -15.09 14.09
C PRO A 2 -9.65 -14.48 13.50
N PHE A 3 -8.53 -15.00 13.94
CA PHE A 3 -7.26 -14.89 13.26
C PHE A 3 -7.43 -15.44 11.83
N THR A 4 -7.06 -14.68 10.80
CA THR A 4 -7.16 -15.05 9.37
C THR A 4 -5.79 -15.28 8.73
N PRO A 5 -4.97 -16.21 9.26
CA PRO A 5 -3.60 -16.38 8.83
C PRO A 5 -3.51 -16.79 7.37
N ILE A 6 -4.33 -17.75 6.95
CA ILE A 6 -4.28 -18.35 5.62
C ILE A 6 -4.56 -17.30 4.56
N GLN A 7 -5.62 -16.52 4.73
CA GLN A 7 -5.99 -15.44 3.81
C GLN A 7 -4.88 -14.38 3.74
N SER A 8 -4.42 -13.87 4.89
CA SER A 8 -3.35 -12.88 4.92
C SER A 8 -2.07 -13.39 4.28
N LEU A 9 -1.71 -14.65 4.52
CA LEU A 9 -0.54 -15.30 3.98
C LEU A 9 -0.63 -15.41 2.45
N ILE A 10 -1.77 -15.90 1.94
CA ILE A 10 -2.03 -16.00 0.50
C ILE A 10 -1.95 -14.63 -0.17
N GLY A 11 -2.67 -13.63 0.36
CA GLY A 11 -2.61 -12.27 -0.19
C GLY A 11 -1.20 -11.66 -0.10
N ALA A 12 -0.44 -11.96 0.96
CA ALA A 12 0.95 -11.54 1.09
C ALA A 12 1.85 -12.14 0.01
N THR A 13 1.57 -13.36 -0.47
CA THR A 13 2.29 -13.93 -1.62
C THR A 13 2.05 -13.17 -2.93
N TYR A 14 0.94 -12.42 -3.06
CA TYR A 14 0.64 -11.58 -4.24
C TYR A 14 1.28 -10.20 -4.09
N LEU A 15 1.32 -9.70 -2.85
CA LEU A 15 2.01 -8.47 -2.52
C LEU A 15 3.51 -8.63 -2.77
N ALA A 16 4.12 -9.77 -2.44
CA ALA A 16 5.54 -10.00 -2.65
C ALA A 16 5.99 -9.60 -4.08
N PRO A 17 5.56 -10.26 -5.18
CA PRO A 17 6.04 -9.96 -6.52
C PRO A 17 5.70 -8.54 -7.00
N SER A 18 4.65 -7.91 -6.45
CA SER A 18 4.13 -6.59 -6.83
C SER A 18 4.77 -5.41 -6.07
N VAL A 19 5.08 -5.60 -4.79
CA VAL A 19 5.88 -4.70 -3.95
C VAL A 19 7.35 -4.75 -4.34
N SER A 20 7.72 -5.77 -5.08
CA SER A 20 9.09 -6.23 -5.20
C SER A 20 10.03 -5.16 -5.73
N ALA A 21 10.99 -4.84 -4.87
CA ALA A 21 12.36 -4.47 -5.20
C ALA A 21 13.04 -5.36 -6.26
N TYR A 22 12.39 -6.41 -6.79
CA TYR A 22 12.85 -7.20 -7.93
C TYR A 22 12.23 -6.70 -9.23
N HIS A 23 10.91 -6.82 -9.46
CA HIS A 23 10.35 -6.57 -10.80
C HIS A 23 10.31 -5.09 -11.17
N VAL A 24 9.71 -4.21 -10.36
CA VAL A 24 9.70 -2.76 -10.69
C VAL A 24 11.11 -2.18 -10.64
N LEU A 25 11.95 -2.67 -9.73
CA LEU A 25 13.32 -2.20 -9.63
C LEU A 25 14.17 -2.64 -10.82
N ILE A 26 14.20 -3.93 -11.16
CA ILE A 26 15.01 -4.46 -12.26
C ILE A 26 14.46 -3.99 -13.61
N LEU A 27 13.15 -3.90 -13.77
CA LEU A 27 12.55 -3.52 -15.04
C LEU A 27 12.59 -2.00 -15.23
N ASN A 28 12.11 -1.21 -14.25
CA ASN A 28 11.93 0.24 -14.38
C ASN A 28 12.97 1.08 -13.62
N GLY A 29 13.87 0.47 -12.84
CA GLY A 29 14.89 1.16 -12.05
C GLY A 29 14.39 1.76 -10.74
N GLY A 30 13.11 1.63 -10.41
CA GLY A 30 12.48 2.35 -9.30
C GLY A 30 11.71 1.46 -8.31
N VAL A 31 10.89 2.11 -7.48
CA VAL A 31 9.93 1.43 -6.60
C VAL A 31 8.52 1.92 -6.85
N LEU A 32 7.55 1.11 -6.42
CA LEU A 32 6.14 1.48 -6.47
C LEU A 32 5.91 2.79 -5.70
N GLY A 33 5.50 3.84 -6.42
CA GLY A 33 5.31 5.18 -5.87
C GLY A 33 3.86 5.62 -6.00
N VAL A 34 3.15 5.70 -4.88
CA VAL A 34 1.72 6.09 -4.85
C VAL A 34 1.51 7.44 -4.15
N SER A 35 2.35 7.76 -3.15
CA SER A 35 2.17 8.95 -2.28
C SER A 35 3.11 10.12 -2.61
N GLY A 36 4.00 9.95 -3.59
CA GLY A 36 5.06 10.92 -3.93
C GLY A 36 4.72 11.94 -5.01
N VAL A 37 3.59 11.78 -5.73
CA VAL A 37 3.23 12.57 -6.92
C VAL A 37 3.39 14.07 -6.65
N LYS A 38 4.17 14.79 -7.48
CA LYS A 38 4.16 16.26 -7.54
C LYS A 38 3.47 16.69 -8.85
N ALA A 39 3.59 17.96 -9.22
CA ALA A 39 3.06 18.42 -10.49
C ALA A 39 4.04 18.01 -11.60
N HIS A 40 3.56 17.16 -12.51
CA HIS A 40 4.31 16.70 -13.68
C HIS A 40 4.87 17.90 -14.44
N LYS A 41 6.20 17.96 -14.55
CA LYS A 41 6.88 18.91 -15.43
C LYS A 41 6.94 18.23 -16.79
N GLY A 42 6.04 18.63 -17.68
CA GLY A 42 5.75 17.97 -18.96
C GLY A 42 6.94 17.27 -19.64
N ASP A 43 6.77 16.00 -19.96
CA ASP A 43 7.73 15.23 -20.76
C ASP A 43 7.41 15.33 -22.26
N THR A 44 8.44 15.22 -23.09
CA THR A 44 8.25 15.08 -24.54
C THR A 44 7.95 13.62 -24.84
N LEU A 45 7.14 13.31 -25.87
CA LEU A 45 6.77 11.92 -26.24
C LEU A 45 7.98 11.03 -26.59
N SER A 46 9.15 11.61 -26.87
CA SER A 46 10.40 10.93 -27.20
C SER A 46 11.21 10.40 -26.00
N ASP A 47 10.87 10.78 -24.76
CA ASP A 47 11.68 10.43 -23.60
C ASP A 47 11.50 8.96 -23.19
N VAL A 48 12.61 8.20 -23.18
CA VAL A 48 12.68 6.78 -22.76
C VAL A 48 12.58 6.65 -21.23
N ASN A 49 13.01 7.69 -20.51
CA ASN A 49 12.81 7.83 -19.07
C ASN A 49 11.65 8.80 -18.78
N PRO A 50 10.38 8.36 -18.79
CA PRO A 50 9.28 9.22 -18.37
C PRO A 50 9.47 9.65 -16.92
N ASP A 51 8.98 10.85 -16.61
CA ASP A 51 8.96 11.47 -15.29
C ASP A 51 8.49 10.43 -14.26
N PRO A 52 9.24 10.23 -13.16
CA PRO A 52 8.80 9.40 -12.05
C PRO A 52 7.37 9.70 -11.57
N GLU A 53 6.92 10.95 -11.71
CA GLU A 53 5.57 11.38 -11.38
C GLU A 53 4.51 10.84 -12.34
N TYR A 54 4.84 10.74 -13.63
CA TYR A 54 3.97 10.13 -14.64
C TYR A 54 3.82 8.61 -14.40
N LEU A 55 4.90 7.91 -14.07
CA LEU A 55 4.83 6.49 -13.70
C LEU A 55 4.06 6.27 -12.39
N ALA A 56 4.13 7.21 -11.44
CA ALA A 56 3.34 7.18 -10.22
C ALA A 56 1.84 7.41 -10.51
N LEU A 57 1.48 8.28 -11.46
CA LEU A 57 0.11 8.44 -11.92
C LEU A 57 -0.42 7.14 -12.54
N ILE A 58 0.35 6.52 -13.42
CA ILE A 58 0.00 5.20 -14.00
C ILE A 58 -0.17 4.15 -12.90
N SER A 59 0.68 4.20 -11.88
CA SER A 59 0.58 3.32 -10.72
C SER A 59 -0.73 3.54 -9.94
N ILE A 60 -1.18 4.79 -9.78
CA ILE A 60 -2.49 5.11 -9.18
C ILE A 60 -3.62 4.57 -10.06
N VAL A 61 -3.54 4.72 -11.39
CA VAL A 61 -4.54 4.18 -12.31
C VAL A 61 -4.61 2.65 -12.22
N GLY A 62 -3.47 1.96 -12.09
CA GLY A 62 -3.44 0.51 -11.86
C GLY A 62 -4.13 0.09 -10.55
N LEU A 63 -3.95 0.86 -9.47
CA LEU A 63 -4.64 0.61 -8.19
C LEU A 63 -6.15 0.84 -8.32
N LEU A 64 -6.55 1.93 -8.98
CA LEU A 64 -7.96 2.22 -9.26
C LEU A 64 -8.59 1.12 -10.11
N ALA A 65 -7.89 0.62 -11.13
CA ALA A 65 -8.36 -0.49 -11.97
C ALA A 65 -8.55 -1.77 -11.16
N GLY A 66 -7.65 -2.09 -10.22
CA GLY A 66 -7.83 -3.21 -9.29
C GLY A 66 -9.05 -3.03 -8.39
N GLY A 67 -9.31 -1.79 -7.96
CA GLY A 67 -10.53 -1.42 -7.27
C GLY A 67 -11.80 -1.59 -8.11
N LEU A 68 -11.76 -1.18 -9.38
CA LEU A 68 -12.87 -1.34 -10.31
C LEU A 68 -13.21 -2.84 -10.49
N VAL A 69 -12.19 -3.69 -10.61
CA VAL A 69 -12.36 -5.15 -10.63
C VAL A 69 -12.98 -5.65 -9.33
N LEU A 70 -12.53 -5.16 -8.17
CA LEU A 70 -13.16 -5.51 -6.89
C LEU A 70 -14.65 -5.18 -6.90
N GLY A 71 -15.05 -3.98 -7.33
CA GLY A 71 -16.47 -3.63 -7.26
C GLY A 71 -17.33 -4.30 -8.33
N LEU A 72 -16.82 -4.50 -9.55
CA LEU A 72 -17.53 -5.25 -10.60
C LEU A 72 -17.74 -6.73 -10.24
N PHE A 73 -16.79 -7.32 -9.50
CA PHE A 73 -16.81 -8.74 -9.13
C PHE A 73 -16.93 -8.95 -7.61
N TYR A 74 -17.52 -8.00 -6.89
CA TYR A 74 -17.55 -8.00 -5.42
C TYR A 74 -18.14 -9.29 -4.84
N GLN A 75 -19.36 -9.63 -5.26
CA GLN A 75 -20.08 -10.82 -4.78
C GLN A 75 -19.36 -12.15 -5.11
N PRO A 76 -18.91 -12.39 -6.37
CA PRO A 76 -18.10 -13.56 -6.68
C PRO A 76 -16.80 -13.64 -5.88
N LEU A 77 -16.07 -12.52 -5.74
CA LEU A 77 -14.79 -12.49 -5.04
C LEU A 77 -14.98 -12.78 -3.54
N GLU A 78 -15.98 -12.18 -2.90
CA GLU A 78 -16.29 -12.41 -1.48
C GLU A 78 -16.67 -13.87 -1.23
N THR A 79 -17.49 -14.46 -2.11
CA THR A 79 -17.88 -15.87 -2.05
C THR A 79 -16.68 -16.81 -2.22
N GLN A 80 -15.82 -16.55 -3.22
CA GLN A 80 -14.69 -17.43 -3.54
C GLN A 80 -13.51 -17.28 -2.58
N LEU A 81 -13.31 -16.09 -2.04
CA LEU A 81 -12.30 -15.84 -1.00
C LEU A 81 -12.82 -16.19 0.40
N GLN A 82 -14.12 -16.50 0.52
CA GLN A 82 -14.82 -16.87 1.75
C GLN A 82 -14.58 -15.90 2.91
N THR A 83 -14.53 -14.60 2.59
CA THR A 83 -14.09 -13.55 3.51
C THR A 83 -14.69 -12.21 3.15
N GLN A 84 -15.02 -11.41 4.16
CA GLN A 84 -15.49 -10.05 3.95
C GLN A 84 -14.38 -9.21 3.30
N LEU A 85 -14.64 -8.58 2.16
CA LEU A 85 -13.60 -7.85 1.42
C LEU A 85 -13.49 -6.39 1.86
N VAL A 86 -14.60 -5.78 2.27
CA VAL A 86 -14.70 -4.37 2.63
C VAL A 86 -15.60 -4.21 3.86
N ASP A 87 -15.18 -3.39 4.82
CA ASP A 87 -15.85 -3.20 6.10
C ASP A 87 -15.80 -1.75 6.59
N ILE A 88 -15.87 -0.77 5.68
CA ILE A 88 -15.65 0.68 5.93
C ILE A 88 -16.76 1.24 6.85
N TYR A 89 -16.62 0.85 8.10
CA TYR A 89 -17.45 0.77 9.29
C TYR A 89 -18.96 0.64 9.07
N SER A 90 -19.49 -0.56 9.34
CA SER A 90 -20.85 -1.08 9.08
C SER A 90 -22.05 -0.36 9.75
N THR A 91 -22.02 0.96 9.90
CA THR A 91 -23.15 1.76 10.40
C THR A 91 -23.80 2.56 9.27
N THR A 92 -25.13 2.46 9.19
CA THR A 92 -26.00 3.14 8.22
C THR A 92 -26.00 4.66 8.34
N SER A 93 -25.44 5.23 9.41
CA SER A 93 -25.24 6.68 9.54
C SER A 93 -23.80 7.01 9.91
N VAL A 94 -23.32 8.13 9.35
CA VAL A 94 -22.03 8.73 9.69
C VAL A 94 -22.32 10.02 10.45
N THR A 95 -21.88 10.10 11.69
CA THR A 95 -22.06 11.32 12.49
C THR A 95 -21.14 12.44 11.97
N GLN A 96 -21.48 13.69 12.27
CA GLN A 96 -20.61 14.82 11.92
C GLN A 96 -19.23 14.68 12.58
N ALA A 97 -19.19 14.20 13.81
CA ALA A 97 -17.96 13.91 14.54
C ALA A 97 -17.07 12.90 13.77
N GLN A 98 -17.64 11.80 13.28
CA GLN A 98 -16.90 10.80 12.49
C GLN A 98 -16.39 11.37 11.15
N ARG A 99 -17.16 12.25 10.49
CA ARG A 99 -16.68 12.92 9.27
C ARG A 99 -15.46 13.79 9.55
N ILE A 100 -15.51 14.58 10.62
CA ILE A 100 -14.38 15.42 11.05
C ILE A 100 -13.18 14.54 11.40
N GLY A 101 -13.40 13.44 12.13
CA GLY A 101 -12.37 12.48 12.46
C GLY A 101 -11.69 11.88 11.22
N LEU A 102 -12.48 11.41 10.25
CA LEU A 102 -11.95 10.85 9.00
C LEU A 102 -11.18 11.88 8.18
N ALA A 103 -11.69 13.11 8.07
CA ALA A 103 -11.01 14.19 7.38
C ALA A 103 -9.67 14.54 8.05
N LEU A 104 -9.65 14.63 9.38
CA LEU A 104 -8.44 14.90 10.15
C LEU A 104 -7.42 13.76 10.03
N ALA A 105 -7.87 12.51 10.13
CA ALA A 105 -7.00 11.34 9.96
C ALA A 105 -6.38 11.31 8.55
N GLY A 106 -7.20 11.54 7.51
CA GLY A 106 -6.74 11.69 6.14
C GLY A 106 -5.70 12.81 6.01
N PHE A 107 -5.99 13.98 6.57
CA PHE A 107 -5.10 15.15 6.55
C PHE A 107 -3.72 14.86 7.18
N LEU A 108 -3.69 14.23 8.36
CA LEU A 108 -2.46 13.84 9.02
C LEU A 108 -1.67 12.80 8.21
N VAL A 109 -2.36 11.79 7.63
CA VAL A 109 -1.74 10.81 6.74
C VAL A 109 -1.17 11.46 5.48
N GLY A 110 -1.89 12.41 4.88
CA GLY A 110 -1.47 13.14 3.68
C GLY A 110 -0.23 13.99 3.91
N MET A 111 -0.26 14.80 4.97
CA MET A 111 0.87 15.64 5.37
C MET A 111 2.07 14.79 5.76
N GLY A 112 1.86 13.75 6.59
CA GLY A 112 2.91 12.83 7.02
C GLY A 112 3.55 12.07 5.85
N SER A 113 2.73 11.62 4.88
CA SER A 113 3.23 10.95 3.68
C SER A 113 4.10 11.88 2.83
N LYS A 114 3.75 13.16 2.76
CA LYS A 114 4.51 14.13 1.97
C LYS A 114 5.82 14.54 2.63
N LEU A 115 5.80 14.77 3.95
CA LEU A 115 6.98 15.12 4.73
C LEU A 115 8.00 13.96 4.80
N SER A 116 7.53 12.72 4.93
CA SER A 116 8.41 11.53 4.95
C SER A 116 8.84 11.07 3.55
N ASN A 117 8.19 11.58 2.49
CA ASN A 117 8.35 11.15 1.10
C ASN A 117 8.04 9.66 0.89
N GLY A 118 6.99 9.16 1.56
CA GLY A 118 6.58 7.76 1.50
C GLY A 118 5.37 7.45 2.38
N CYS A 119 4.81 6.26 2.25
CA CYS A 119 3.71 5.76 3.09
C CYS A 119 4.01 4.33 3.54
N THR A 120 3.04 3.61 4.12
CA THR A 120 3.22 2.20 4.53
C THR A 120 3.73 1.32 3.38
N SER A 121 3.17 1.39 2.17
CA SER A 121 3.66 0.56 1.05
C SER A 121 5.08 0.91 0.62
N GLY A 122 5.47 2.19 0.69
CA GLY A 122 6.81 2.66 0.32
C GLY A 122 7.87 2.36 1.38
N HIS A 123 7.63 2.73 2.64
CA HIS A 123 8.59 2.56 3.74
C HIS A 123 8.53 1.16 4.35
N MET A 124 7.35 0.61 4.63
CA MET A 124 7.21 -0.72 5.23
C MET A 124 7.44 -1.81 4.18
N LEU A 125 6.54 -1.94 3.20
CA LEU A 125 6.56 -3.08 2.28
C LEU A 125 7.78 -3.05 1.33
N CYS A 126 8.03 -1.94 0.63
CA CYS A 126 9.14 -1.80 -0.32
C CYS A 126 10.48 -1.44 0.35
N GLY A 127 10.44 -0.70 1.46
CA GLY A 127 11.62 -0.13 2.10
C GLY A 127 12.31 -1.11 3.06
N VAL A 128 11.55 -1.77 3.93
CA VAL A 128 12.06 -2.80 4.86
C VAL A 128 12.58 -4.01 4.10
N SER A 129 11.90 -4.43 3.03
CA SER A 129 12.37 -5.54 2.18
C SER A 129 13.71 -5.28 1.49
N ARG A 130 14.15 -4.02 1.35
CA ARG A 130 15.48 -3.66 0.84
C ARG A 130 16.47 -3.31 1.95
N LEU A 131 16.04 -3.39 3.22
CA LEU A 131 16.81 -2.97 4.38
C LEU A 131 17.29 -1.51 4.26
N ALA A 132 16.44 -0.62 3.70
CA ALA A 132 16.79 0.78 3.50
C ALA A 132 16.71 1.54 4.84
N PRO A 133 17.82 2.11 5.37
CA PRO A 133 17.86 2.72 6.71
C PRO A 133 16.80 3.81 6.94
N ARG A 134 16.62 4.71 5.96
CA ARG A 134 15.56 5.73 5.97
C ARG A 134 14.17 5.13 6.18
N SER A 135 13.88 4.01 5.50
CA SER A 135 12.57 3.36 5.56
C SER A 135 12.39 2.53 6.83
N LEU A 136 13.47 1.92 7.33
CA LEU A 136 13.48 1.24 8.62
C LEU A 136 13.18 2.24 9.75
N LEU A 137 13.83 3.41 9.74
CA LEU A 137 13.59 4.47 10.72
C LEU A 137 12.17 5.02 10.64
N ALA A 138 11.69 5.35 9.43
CA ALA A 138 10.30 5.79 9.26
C ALA A 138 9.30 4.75 9.80
N THR A 139 9.52 3.46 9.50
CA THR A 139 8.68 2.36 10.01
C THR A 139 8.77 2.21 11.52
N ALA A 140 9.97 2.31 12.09
CA ALA A 140 10.19 2.29 13.53
C ALA A 140 9.57 3.51 14.25
N THR A 141 9.29 4.60 13.54
CA THR A 141 8.59 5.76 14.09
C THR A 141 7.07 5.66 13.94
N PHE A 142 6.56 5.48 12.71
CA PHE A 142 5.11 5.56 12.50
C PHE A 142 4.36 4.39 13.13
N PHE A 143 4.98 3.20 13.21
CA PHE A 143 4.31 2.01 13.70
C PHE A 143 4.01 2.09 15.20
N PRO A 144 4.97 2.37 16.11
CA PRO A 144 4.68 2.58 17.53
C PRO A 144 3.73 3.77 17.76
N VAL A 145 3.88 4.85 16.99
CA VAL A 145 2.97 6.01 17.10
C VAL A 145 1.54 5.62 16.71
N GLY A 146 1.36 4.80 15.68
CA GLY A 146 0.07 4.24 15.29
C GLY A 146 -0.55 3.36 16.36
N VAL A 147 0.25 2.46 16.98
CA VAL A 147 -0.19 1.66 18.13
C VAL A 147 -0.66 2.58 19.25
N LEU A 148 0.19 3.51 19.69
CA LEU A 148 -0.14 4.43 20.79
C LEU A 148 -1.38 5.25 20.50
N THR A 149 -1.51 5.75 19.27
CA THR A 149 -2.67 6.55 18.86
C THR A 149 -3.94 5.72 18.89
N HIS A 150 -3.92 4.49 18.41
CA HIS A 150 -5.08 3.60 18.48
C HIS A 150 -5.47 3.30 19.92
N LEU A 151 -4.50 3.04 20.80
CA LEU A 151 -4.75 2.77 22.22
C LEU A 151 -5.36 3.97 22.96
N LEU A 152 -4.96 5.20 22.59
CA LEU A 152 -5.45 6.43 23.23
C LEU A 152 -6.77 6.93 22.64
N LEU A 153 -6.91 6.88 21.31
CA LEU A 153 -8.01 7.55 20.58
C LEU A 153 -9.04 6.59 19.99
N GLY A 154 -8.73 5.29 19.86
CA GLY A 154 -9.56 4.31 19.16
C GLY A 154 -10.94 4.09 19.79
N GLN A 155 -11.11 4.42 21.06
CA GLN A 155 -12.39 4.31 21.78
C GLN A 155 -13.21 5.61 21.81
N THR A 156 -12.66 6.72 21.32
CA THR A 156 -13.36 8.02 21.34
C THR A 156 -14.49 8.07 20.30
N SER A 157 -15.55 8.84 20.54
CA SER A 157 -16.72 8.96 19.64
C SER A 157 -16.38 9.46 18.23
N LEU A 158 -15.24 10.13 18.04
CA LEU A 158 -14.71 10.60 16.76
C LEU A 158 -14.22 9.45 15.86
N PHE A 159 -13.70 8.38 16.48
CA PHE A 159 -13.02 7.26 15.79
C PHE A 159 -13.58 5.89 16.17
N SER A 160 -14.63 5.88 17.00
CA SER A 160 -15.23 4.69 17.57
C SER A 160 -15.64 3.75 16.45
N THR A 161 -14.82 2.72 16.31
CA THR A 161 -15.04 1.62 15.41
C THR A 161 -15.48 0.48 16.30
N LYS A 162 -16.70 -0.03 16.13
CA LYS A 162 -17.00 -1.36 16.64
C LYS A 162 -16.06 -2.30 15.89
N LEU A 163 -15.04 -2.80 16.58
CA LEU A 163 -14.15 -3.82 16.04
C LEU A 163 -15.05 -5.01 15.67
N VAL A 164 -15.26 -5.21 14.37
CA VAL A 164 -16.13 -6.26 13.88
C VAL A 164 -15.42 -7.57 14.12
N VAL A 165 -16.07 -8.45 14.88
CA VAL A 165 -15.62 -9.83 15.05
C VAL A 165 -15.96 -10.54 13.74
N GLU A 166 -14.95 -10.92 12.97
CA GLU A 166 -15.16 -11.71 11.76
C GLU A 166 -15.86 -13.04 12.12
N GLY A 167 -16.66 -13.58 11.19
CA GLY A 167 -17.13 -14.97 11.29
C GLY A 167 -15.99 -15.94 10.95
N PRO A 168 -16.18 -17.26 11.14
CA PRO A 168 -15.23 -18.25 10.67
C PRO A 168 -15.04 -18.12 9.16
N ILE A 169 -13.84 -17.71 8.76
CA ILE A 169 -13.46 -17.52 7.36
C ILE A 169 -13.07 -18.85 6.75
N GLY A 170 -13.58 -19.09 5.54
CA GLY A 170 -13.28 -20.30 4.79
C GLY A 170 -11.91 -20.25 4.11
N ARG A 171 -11.55 -21.30 3.40
CA ARG A 171 -10.30 -21.35 2.64
C ARG A 171 -10.57 -20.80 1.24
N PRO A 172 -9.83 -19.79 0.76
CA PRO A 172 -10.04 -19.29 -0.59
C PRO A 172 -9.84 -20.42 -1.60
N THR A 173 -10.70 -20.45 -2.63
CA THR A 173 -10.58 -21.44 -3.70
C THR A 173 -9.25 -21.26 -4.43
N TRP A 174 -8.46 -22.34 -4.55
CA TRP A 174 -7.14 -22.31 -5.19
C TRP A 174 -7.18 -21.74 -6.62
N GLN A 175 -8.28 -21.93 -7.34
CA GLN A 175 -8.50 -21.41 -8.69
C GLN A 175 -8.45 -19.88 -8.70
N VAL A 176 -9.22 -19.22 -7.83
CA VAL A 176 -9.23 -17.76 -7.72
C VAL A 176 -7.86 -17.26 -7.26
N THR A 177 -7.21 -17.99 -6.35
CA THR A 177 -5.84 -17.67 -5.92
C THR A 177 -4.85 -17.63 -7.08
N LEU A 178 -4.91 -18.60 -8.00
CA LEU A 178 -4.05 -18.62 -9.19
C LEU A 178 -4.44 -17.56 -10.21
N LEU A 179 -5.74 -17.35 -10.43
CA LEU A 179 -6.23 -16.35 -11.39
C LEU A 179 -5.79 -14.94 -11.01
N LEU A 180 -5.84 -14.60 -9.71
CA LEU A 180 -5.41 -13.29 -9.21
C LEU A 180 -3.90 -13.04 -9.39
N GLN A 181 -3.09 -14.08 -9.60
CA GLN A 181 -1.65 -13.97 -9.85
C GLN A 181 -1.30 -13.77 -11.33
N LEU A 182 -2.23 -14.01 -12.27
CA LEU A 182 -1.98 -13.89 -13.72
C LEU A 182 -1.33 -12.57 -14.18
N PRO A 183 -1.60 -11.40 -13.57
CA PRO A 183 -0.90 -10.16 -13.89
C PRO A 183 0.64 -10.25 -13.83
N ILE A 184 1.21 -11.20 -13.07
CA ILE A 184 2.66 -11.45 -13.04
C ILE A 184 3.24 -11.78 -14.41
N LEU A 185 2.48 -12.51 -15.23
CA LEU A 185 2.92 -12.90 -16.56
C LEU A 185 2.97 -11.67 -17.49
N PHE A 186 2.07 -10.72 -17.31
CA PHE A 186 1.99 -9.52 -18.13
C PHE A 186 3.17 -8.57 -17.89
N TYR A 187 3.50 -8.22 -16.64
CA TYR A 187 4.65 -7.34 -16.42
C TYR A 187 6.01 -8.05 -16.53
N ARG A 188 6.06 -9.39 -16.47
CA ARG A 188 7.30 -10.15 -16.65
C ARG A 188 7.61 -10.45 -18.13
N TYR A 189 6.62 -10.92 -18.88
CA TYR A 189 6.78 -11.35 -20.27
C TYR A 189 6.15 -10.35 -21.25
N GLY A 190 4.94 -9.89 -20.97
CA GLY A 190 4.25 -8.90 -21.82
C GLY A 190 5.01 -7.58 -21.95
N ALA A 191 5.64 -7.10 -20.87
CA ALA A 191 6.46 -5.89 -20.93
C ALA A 191 7.69 -6.01 -21.84
N ALA A 192 8.28 -7.21 -21.94
CA ALA A 192 9.39 -7.44 -22.88
C ALA A 192 8.89 -7.40 -24.33
N PHE A 193 7.76 -8.03 -24.61
CA PHE A 193 7.12 -7.96 -25.92
C PHE A 193 6.75 -6.51 -26.32
N VAL A 194 6.19 -5.73 -25.40
CA VAL A 194 5.88 -4.31 -25.62
C VAL A 194 7.15 -3.49 -25.87
N ASN A 195 8.23 -3.77 -25.14
CA ASN A 195 9.53 -3.13 -25.37
C ASN A 195 10.03 -3.36 -26.80
N ASP A 196 9.92 -4.59 -27.30
CA ASP A 196 10.44 -4.95 -28.62
C ASP A 196 9.60 -4.32 -29.76
N LEU A 197 8.30 -4.09 -29.53
CA LEU A 197 7.38 -3.47 -30.51
C LEU A 197 7.34 -1.95 -30.47
N THR A 198 7.36 -1.35 -29.28
CA THR A 198 7.01 0.07 -29.06
C THR A 198 8.08 0.86 -28.30
N GLY A 199 9.15 0.19 -27.84
CA GLY A 199 10.25 0.80 -27.10
C GLY A 199 10.06 0.82 -25.58
N GLY A 200 11.13 1.22 -24.89
CA GLY A 200 11.24 1.13 -23.42
C GLY A 200 10.23 1.99 -22.65
N ARG A 201 9.80 3.14 -23.19
CA ARG A 201 8.84 4.04 -22.53
C ARG A 201 7.53 3.31 -22.20
N TYR A 202 6.89 2.70 -23.20
CA TYR A 202 5.62 2.01 -23.03
C TYR A 202 5.76 0.73 -22.20
N ALA A 203 6.87 0.00 -22.35
CA ALA A 203 7.16 -1.15 -21.51
C ALA A 203 7.16 -0.79 -20.01
N ARG A 204 7.75 0.36 -19.66
CA ARG A 204 7.73 0.85 -18.26
C ARG A 204 6.34 1.21 -17.77
N GLN A 205 5.51 1.81 -18.62
CA GLN A 205 4.13 2.13 -18.29
C GLN A 205 3.33 0.85 -18.01
N VAL A 206 3.47 -0.17 -18.86
CA VAL A 206 2.86 -1.49 -18.68
C VAL A 206 3.33 -2.13 -17.38
N VAL A 207 4.63 -2.11 -17.08
CA VAL A 207 5.17 -2.61 -15.81
C VAL A 207 4.57 -1.86 -14.63
N ALA A 208 4.53 -0.53 -14.65
CA ALA A 208 3.99 0.28 -13.57
C ALA A 208 2.50 -0.01 -13.33
N PHE A 209 1.71 0.00 -14.40
CA PHE A 209 0.27 -0.29 -14.33
C PHE A 209 0.01 -1.70 -13.81
N MET A 210 0.59 -2.71 -14.45
CA MET A 210 0.29 -4.11 -14.14
C MET A 210 0.82 -4.51 -12.77
N THR A 211 1.95 -3.94 -12.33
CA THR A 211 2.45 -4.16 -10.98
C THR A 211 1.54 -3.52 -9.93
N SER A 212 1.07 -2.30 -10.15
CA SER A 212 0.07 -1.67 -9.29
C SER A 212 -1.25 -2.42 -9.24
N PHE A 213 -1.73 -2.86 -10.40
CA PHE A 213 -2.94 -3.66 -10.51
C PHE A 213 -2.80 -4.96 -9.70
N HIS A 214 -1.68 -5.66 -9.86
CA HIS A 214 -1.40 -6.86 -9.07
C HIS A 214 -1.27 -6.57 -7.57
N PHE A 215 -0.66 -5.44 -7.19
CA PHE A 215 -0.62 -4.98 -5.81
C PHE A 215 -2.02 -4.75 -5.23
N ALA A 216 -2.94 -4.15 -6.00
CA ALA A 216 -4.33 -4.00 -5.58
C ALA A 216 -5.02 -5.35 -5.36
N LEU A 217 -4.81 -6.34 -6.23
CA LEU A 217 -5.31 -7.71 -6.02
C LEU A 217 -4.73 -8.36 -4.75
N GLY A 218 -3.46 -8.10 -4.44
CA GLY A 218 -2.84 -8.50 -3.18
C GLY A 218 -3.47 -7.84 -1.96
N LEU A 219 -3.83 -6.55 -2.03
CA LEU A 219 -4.53 -5.84 -0.95
C LEU A 219 -5.93 -6.42 -0.71
N ILE A 220 -6.64 -6.76 -1.79
CA ILE A 220 -7.96 -7.43 -1.75
C ILE A 220 -7.83 -8.79 -1.07
N ALA A 221 -6.95 -9.64 -1.59
CA ALA A 221 -6.80 -11.01 -1.11
C ALA A 221 -6.30 -11.08 0.33
N SER A 222 -5.38 -10.21 0.74
CA SER A 222 -4.88 -10.15 2.13
C SER A 222 -5.90 -9.55 3.11
N GLY A 223 -6.93 -8.86 2.60
CA GLY A 223 -7.91 -8.14 3.41
C GLY A 223 -7.38 -6.85 4.02
N MET A 224 -6.30 -6.28 3.47
CA MET A 224 -5.75 -4.97 3.88
C MET A 224 -6.63 -3.78 3.47
N LEU A 225 -7.70 -4.03 2.71
CA LEU A 225 -8.73 -3.04 2.44
C LEU A 225 -9.60 -2.76 3.66
N ARG A 226 -9.56 -3.65 4.66
CA ARG A 226 -10.39 -3.55 5.86
C ARG A 226 -9.70 -2.75 6.96
N PRO A 227 -10.21 -1.57 7.36
CA PRO A 227 -9.60 -0.83 8.44
C PRO A 227 -9.70 -1.55 9.79
N SER A 228 -10.75 -2.36 10.03
CA SER A 228 -10.87 -3.10 11.30
C SER A 228 -9.72 -4.08 11.50
N LYS A 229 -9.29 -4.79 10.44
CA LYS A 229 -8.16 -5.72 10.49
C LYS A 229 -6.86 -5.03 10.89
N ILE A 230 -6.67 -3.80 10.41
CA ILE A 230 -5.51 -2.97 10.76
C ILE A 230 -5.61 -2.50 12.21
N LEU A 231 -6.75 -1.98 12.64
CA LEU A 231 -6.96 -1.49 14.00
C LEU A 231 -6.88 -2.63 15.04
N ASN A 232 -7.44 -3.80 14.74
CA ASN A 232 -7.34 -5.00 15.57
C ASN A 232 -5.87 -5.45 15.75
N PHE A 233 -5.05 -5.31 14.71
CA PHE A 233 -3.61 -5.58 14.82
C PHE A 233 -2.87 -4.52 15.65
N LEU A 234 -3.34 -3.26 15.64
CA LEU A 234 -2.77 -2.19 16.47
C LEU A 234 -3.24 -2.21 17.92
N HIS A 235 -4.27 -2.98 18.25
CA HIS A 235 -4.76 -3.17 19.61
C HIS A 235 -3.84 -4.08 20.43
N LEU A 236 -2.56 -3.70 20.52
CA LEU A 236 -1.50 -4.41 21.23
C LEU A 236 -1.53 -4.08 22.72
N THR A 237 -2.48 -4.69 23.45
CA THR A 237 -2.51 -4.63 24.92
C THR A 237 -2.19 -6.00 25.53
N PRO A 238 -1.56 -6.05 26.72
CA PRO A 238 -1.31 -7.31 27.42
C PRO A 238 -2.59 -8.12 27.67
N THR A 239 -3.69 -7.43 27.96
CA THR A 239 -5.03 -8.03 28.11
C THR A 239 -5.54 -8.60 26.79
N ALA A 240 -5.45 -7.85 25.69
CA ALA A 240 -5.93 -8.34 24.39
C ALA A 240 -5.17 -9.57 23.86
N MET A 241 -3.87 -9.66 24.16
CA MET A 241 -3.07 -10.86 23.85
C MET A 241 -3.49 -12.06 24.70
N LYS A 242 -3.77 -11.85 25.99
CA LYS A 242 -4.19 -12.91 26.91
C LYS A 242 -5.61 -13.41 26.62
N ASP A 243 -6.51 -12.50 26.28
CA ASP A 243 -7.93 -12.78 26.05
C ASP A 243 -8.21 -13.23 24.61
N GLY A 244 -7.18 -13.30 23.74
CA GLY A 244 -7.31 -13.71 22.34
C GLY A 244 -8.15 -12.76 21.48
N THR A 245 -8.24 -11.49 21.87
CA THR A 245 -8.98 -10.45 21.14
C THR A 245 -8.11 -9.73 20.12
N TRP A 246 -6.78 -9.76 20.28
CA TRP A 246 -5.83 -9.24 19.32
C TRP A 246 -5.77 -10.09 18.04
N ASP A 247 -5.71 -9.45 16.87
CA ASP A 247 -5.60 -10.12 15.57
C ASP A 247 -4.18 -10.05 14.99
N PRO A 248 -3.37 -11.15 15.02
CA PRO A 248 -2.02 -11.18 14.46
C PRO A 248 -1.96 -11.25 12.92
N SER A 249 -3.09 -11.21 12.22
CA SER A 249 -3.15 -11.49 10.77
C SER A 249 -2.24 -10.61 9.91
N LEU A 250 -1.95 -9.37 10.35
CA LEU A 250 -1.05 -8.47 9.62
C LEU A 250 0.42 -8.95 9.65
N ALA A 251 0.81 -9.75 10.66
CA ALA A 251 2.15 -10.32 10.76
C ALA A 251 2.47 -11.28 9.60
N MET A 252 1.46 -11.94 9.02
CA MET A 252 1.64 -12.81 7.85
C MET A 252 2.12 -12.02 6.61
N ILE A 253 1.80 -10.72 6.52
CA ILE A 253 2.32 -9.86 5.46
C ILE A 253 3.82 -9.61 5.63
N ILE A 254 4.29 -9.52 6.87
CA ILE A 254 5.74 -9.45 7.14
C ILE A 254 6.38 -10.78 6.73
N LEU A 255 5.80 -11.91 7.15
CA LEU A 255 6.34 -13.25 6.91
C LEU A 255 6.41 -13.63 5.42
N ALA A 256 5.35 -13.41 4.65
CA ALA A 256 5.26 -13.85 3.25
C ALA A 256 5.38 -12.73 2.22
N GLY A 257 5.23 -11.46 2.64
CA GLY A 257 5.39 -10.29 1.77
C GLY A 257 6.79 -9.67 1.86
N ILE A 258 7.26 -9.39 3.08
CA ILE A 258 8.52 -8.65 3.32
C ILE A 258 9.73 -9.58 3.38
N LEU A 259 9.68 -10.66 4.19
CA LEU A 259 10.86 -11.52 4.41
C LEU A 259 11.38 -12.22 3.14
N PRO A 260 10.53 -12.81 2.27
CA PRO A 260 11.04 -13.46 1.06
C PRO A 260 11.74 -12.45 0.14
N GLN A 261 11.26 -11.20 0.13
CA GLN A 261 11.90 -10.13 -0.64
C GLN A 261 13.18 -9.62 -0.02
N ALA A 262 13.25 -9.53 1.31
CA ALA A 262 14.50 -9.26 2.01
C ALA A 262 15.55 -10.34 1.72
N PHE A 263 15.13 -11.60 1.67
CA PHE A 263 16.00 -12.71 1.30
C PHE A 263 16.52 -12.59 -0.14
N VAL A 264 15.63 -12.39 -1.12
CA VAL A 264 16.01 -12.19 -2.54
C VAL A 264 16.94 -10.98 -2.70
N TRP A 265 16.65 -9.89 -1.98
CA TRP A 265 17.48 -8.69 -1.97
C TRP A 265 18.90 -8.98 -1.47
N LEU A 266 19.02 -9.64 -0.31
CA LEU A 266 20.32 -9.99 0.28
C LEU A 266 21.10 -11.01 -0.56
N ALA A 267 20.40 -12.02 -1.09
CA ALA A 267 21.03 -13.14 -1.80
C ALA A 267 21.54 -12.75 -3.20
N SER A 268 20.77 -11.97 -3.97
CA SER A 268 21.04 -11.75 -5.40
C SER A 268 21.07 -10.28 -5.82
N LEU A 269 20.06 -9.49 -5.46
CA LEU A 269 19.89 -8.15 -6.04
C LEU A 269 20.86 -7.12 -5.50
N ARG A 270 21.21 -7.21 -4.22
CA ARG A 270 22.16 -6.27 -3.60
C ARG A 270 23.50 -6.29 -4.32
N LYS A 271 23.94 -7.45 -4.83
CA LYS A 271 25.18 -7.58 -5.60
C LYS A 271 25.00 -7.02 -7.01
N HIS A 272 23.94 -7.43 -7.72
CA HIS A 272 23.65 -6.96 -9.07
C HIS A 272 23.51 -5.44 -9.16
N VAL A 273 22.66 -4.83 -8.33
CA VAL A 273 22.43 -3.38 -8.33
C VAL A 273 23.71 -2.59 -7.96
N ARG A 274 24.61 -3.18 -7.17
CA ARG A 274 25.88 -2.54 -6.76
C ARG A 274 27.04 -2.76 -7.73
N GLN A 275 26.91 -3.65 -8.70
CA GLN A 275 27.95 -3.84 -9.71
C GLN A 275 27.96 -2.67 -10.69
N ALA A 276 29.14 -2.08 -10.87
CA ALA A 276 29.36 -1.03 -11.86
C ALA A 276 28.98 -1.55 -13.26
N GLY A 277 28.16 -0.77 -13.99
CA GLY A 277 27.74 -1.10 -15.35
C GLY A 277 26.41 -1.86 -15.49
N THR A 278 25.75 -2.23 -14.39
CA THR A 278 24.39 -2.77 -14.47
C THR A 278 23.36 -1.64 -14.62
N ARG A 279 22.39 -1.84 -15.52
CA ARG A 279 21.26 -0.93 -15.74
C ARG A 279 19.94 -1.69 -15.66
N PRO A 280 18.84 -1.03 -15.28
CA PRO A 280 17.50 -1.62 -15.38
C PRO A 280 17.20 -2.05 -16.82
N LYS A 281 16.31 -3.02 -17.00
CA LYS A 281 15.99 -3.59 -18.32
C LYS A 281 15.36 -2.55 -19.27
N PHE A 282 14.50 -1.68 -18.74
CA PHE A 282 13.76 -0.69 -19.52
C PHE A 282 14.11 0.77 -19.14
N SER A 283 15.11 0.99 -18.28
CA SER A 283 15.55 2.32 -17.87
C SER A 283 17.06 2.43 -17.92
N GLU A 284 17.54 3.65 -18.16
CA GLU A 284 18.99 3.90 -18.27
C GLU A 284 19.66 4.09 -16.90
N THR A 285 18.88 4.41 -15.85
CA THR A 285 19.40 4.72 -14.51
C THR A 285 18.59 4.06 -13.40
N TRP A 286 19.26 3.74 -12.30
CA TRP A 286 18.60 3.32 -11.07
C TRP A 286 18.06 4.56 -10.34
N ASN A 287 16.74 4.63 -10.15
CA ASN A 287 16.05 5.69 -9.43
C ASN A 287 15.82 5.32 -7.96
N ILE A 288 16.84 4.74 -7.31
CA ILE A 288 16.82 4.38 -5.90
C ILE A 288 18.04 4.96 -5.19
N PRO A 289 17.93 5.40 -3.92
CA PRO A 289 19.08 5.83 -3.14
C PRO A 289 20.07 4.67 -3.00
N MET A 290 21.21 4.79 -3.67
CA MET A 290 22.23 3.75 -3.69
C MET A 290 22.96 3.68 -2.35
N PRO A 291 23.33 2.47 -1.89
CA PRO A 291 24.01 2.28 -0.61
C PRO A 291 25.51 2.51 -0.72
N VAL A 292 25.90 3.77 -0.92
CA VAL A 292 27.22 4.35 -0.56
C VAL A 292 26.91 5.62 0.26
N PRO A 293 27.84 6.33 0.95
CA PRO A 293 27.67 6.87 2.31
C PRO A 293 26.66 8.05 2.48
N GLU A 294 25.77 8.25 1.53
CA GLU A 294 24.65 9.18 1.53
C GLU A 294 23.43 8.71 2.34
N TRP A 295 23.50 7.57 3.03
CA TRP A 295 22.41 7.09 3.90
C TRP A 295 22.03 8.09 5.01
N ARG A 296 22.98 8.94 5.45
CA ARG A 296 22.73 10.06 6.37
C ARG A 296 22.01 11.25 5.72
N LYS A 297 22.11 11.44 4.41
CA LYS A 297 21.51 12.59 3.68
C LYS A 297 19.98 12.53 3.61
N GLY A 298 19.34 11.47 4.10
CA GLY A 298 17.89 11.29 4.06
C GLY A 298 17.22 11.02 5.41
N VAL A 299 17.96 11.11 6.52
CA VAL A 299 17.42 10.98 7.88
C VAL A 299 17.47 12.36 8.52
N ASP A 300 16.37 13.08 8.39
CA ASP A 300 16.17 14.43 8.90
C ASP A 300 14.99 14.47 9.88
N ALA A 301 14.87 15.57 10.63
CA ALA A 301 13.71 15.79 11.49
C ALA A 301 12.40 15.74 10.70
N ARG A 302 12.43 16.17 9.43
CA ARG A 302 11.28 16.13 8.51
C ARG A 302 10.76 14.71 8.30
N LEU A 303 11.64 13.73 8.10
CA LEU A 303 11.27 12.31 8.00
C LEU A 303 10.57 11.82 9.26
N ILE A 304 11.15 12.10 10.44
CA ILE A 304 10.64 11.61 11.72
C ILE A 304 9.30 12.26 12.08
N ILE A 305 9.19 13.58 11.92
CA ILE A 305 7.93 14.31 12.11
C ILE A 305 6.87 13.81 11.13
N GLY A 306 7.23 13.64 9.85
CA GLY A 306 6.33 13.11 8.83
C GLY A 306 5.86 11.69 9.15
N ALA A 307 6.76 10.81 9.59
CA ALA A 307 6.43 9.46 10.01
C ALA A 307 5.54 9.44 11.25
N ALA A 308 5.80 10.31 12.25
CA ALA A 308 4.95 10.44 13.42
C ALA A 308 3.53 10.90 13.05
N LEU A 309 3.39 11.97 12.26
CA LEU A 309 2.08 12.45 11.78
C LEU A 309 1.32 11.39 10.98
N PHE A 310 2.04 10.66 10.12
CA PHE A 310 1.48 9.51 9.41
C PHE A 310 0.96 8.45 10.38
N GLY A 311 1.76 8.09 11.40
CA GLY A 311 1.40 7.13 12.44
C GLY A 311 0.15 7.55 13.21
N ILE A 312 0.02 8.83 13.55
CA ILE A 312 -1.17 9.36 14.24
C ILE A 312 -2.42 9.16 13.37
N GLY A 313 -2.43 9.70 12.14
CA GLY A 313 -3.59 9.57 11.27
C GLY A 313 -3.94 8.12 10.90
N TRP A 314 -2.92 7.29 10.71
CA TRP A 314 -3.10 5.87 10.44
C TRP A 314 -3.61 5.10 11.67
N GLY A 315 -3.16 5.39 12.88
CA GLY A 315 -3.67 4.76 14.11
C GLY A 315 -5.10 5.18 14.48
N MET A 316 -5.54 6.36 14.03
CA MET A 316 -6.91 6.85 14.26
C MET A 316 -7.97 6.07 13.48
N CYS A 317 -7.69 5.70 12.23
CA CYS A 317 -8.69 5.08 11.35
C CYS A 317 -8.23 3.78 10.68
N GLY A 318 -6.93 3.46 10.65
CA GLY A 318 -6.42 2.27 9.97
C GLY A 318 -6.43 2.35 8.44
N ILE A 319 -6.79 3.49 7.85
CA ILE A 319 -6.83 3.67 6.39
C ILE A 319 -5.44 4.14 5.89
N CYS A 320 -4.95 3.49 4.82
CA CYS A 320 -3.73 3.86 4.12
C CYS A 320 -4.02 4.37 2.69
N PRO A 321 -3.12 5.14 2.06
CA PRO A 321 -3.32 5.65 0.71
C PRO A 321 -3.56 4.57 -0.36
N GLY A 322 -2.82 3.45 -0.30
CA GLY A 322 -3.00 2.34 -1.25
C GLY A 322 -4.41 1.74 -1.20
N PRO A 323 -4.84 1.18 -0.05
CA PRO A 323 -6.21 0.76 0.17
C PRO A 323 -7.26 1.81 -0.17
N ALA A 324 -7.07 3.08 0.22
CA ALA A 324 -8.04 4.13 -0.07
C ALA A 324 -8.29 4.29 -1.58
N ILE A 325 -7.23 4.19 -2.41
CA ILE A 325 -7.34 4.26 -3.88
C ILE A 325 -8.07 3.04 -4.43
N VAL A 326 -7.74 1.83 -3.96
CA VAL A 326 -8.44 0.60 -4.39
C VAL A 326 -9.92 0.64 -4.01
N LEU A 327 -10.21 1.04 -2.78
CA LEU A 327 -11.58 1.24 -2.31
C LEU A 327 -12.31 2.31 -3.14
N SER A 328 -11.58 3.28 -3.68
CA SER A 328 -12.18 4.26 -4.58
C SER A 328 -12.57 3.71 -5.92
N GLY A 329 -11.74 2.87 -6.51
CA GLY A 329 -12.13 2.12 -7.71
C GLY A 329 -13.38 1.28 -7.47
N ALA A 330 -13.46 0.60 -6.32
CA ALA A 330 -14.62 -0.25 -6.00
C ALA A 330 -15.91 0.56 -5.82
N GLY A 331 -15.83 1.73 -5.17
CA GLY A 331 -16.95 2.67 -5.03
C GLY A 331 -17.46 3.19 -6.38
N ILE A 332 -16.57 3.49 -7.34
CA ILE A 332 -16.94 3.93 -8.69
C ILE A 332 -17.75 2.85 -9.44
N SER A 333 -17.37 1.58 -9.30
CA SER A 333 -18.12 0.45 -9.89
C SER A 333 -19.38 0.03 -9.12
N GLY A 334 -19.73 0.70 -8.02
CA GLY A 334 -20.89 0.36 -7.20
C GLY A 334 -20.70 -0.83 -6.25
N GLY A 335 -19.46 -1.27 -6.03
CA GLY A 335 -19.14 -2.38 -5.11
C GLY A 335 -19.05 -2.00 -3.64
N ILE A 336 -19.28 -0.72 -3.30
CA ILE A 336 -19.32 -0.22 -1.93
C ILE A 336 -20.62 0.56 -1.74
N GLU A 337 -21.28 0.37 -0.60
CA GLU A 337 -22.45 1.14 -0.21
C GLU A 337 -22.17 2.65 -0.17
N SER A 338 -23.20 3.46 -0.39
CA SER A 338 -23.12 4.93 -0.44
C SER A 338 -22.43 5.55 0.78
N HIS A 339 -22.69 5.01 1.98
CA HIS A 339 -22.06 5.48 3.22
C HIS A 339 -20.58 5.12 3.30
N GLY A 340 -20.18 3.93 2.83
CA GLY A 340 -18.77 3.53 2.71
C GLY A 340 -18.02 4.43 1.73
N TRP A 341 -18.66 4.73 0.59
CA TRP A 341 -18.09 5.61 -0.43
C TRP A 341 -17.86 7.03 0.08
N MET A 342 -18.85 7.60 0.79
CA MET A 342 -18.72 8.91 1.41
C MET A 342 -17.54 8.97 2.39
N ARG A 343 -17.30 7.92 3.19
CA ARG A 343 -16.21 7.90 4.18
C ARG A 343 -14.84 7.91 3.52
N ILE A 344 -14.67 7.12 2.46
CA ILE A 344 -13.45 7.15 1.65
C ILE A 344 -13.27 8.54 1.04
N GLY A 345 -14.33 9.13 0.48
CA GLY A 345 -14.30 10.47 -0.09
C GLY A 345 -13.85 11.54 0.91
N VAL A 346 -14.41 11.53 2.12
CA VAL A 346 -14.03 12.46 3.21
C VAL A 346 -12.57 12.26 3.61
N TRP A 347 -12.13 11.00 3.76
CA TRP A 347 -10.74 10.69 4.08
C TRP A 347 -9.77 11.14 2.97
N ILE A 348 -10.12 10.91 1.70
CA ILE A 348 -9.31 11.33 0.54
C ILE A 348 -9.23 12.85 0.44
N ALA A 349 -10.33 13.56 0.67
CA ALA A 349 -10.33 15.02 0.71
C ALA A 349 -9.33 15.53 1.76
N GLY A 350 -9.38 14.96 2.98
CA GLY A 350 -8.38 15.22 4.01
C GLY A 350 -6.95 14.91 3.54
N PHE A 351 -6.73 13.71 2.99
CA PHE A 351 -5.42 13.26 2.49
C PHE A 351 -4.82 14.20 1.44
N VAL A 352 -5.61 14.64 0.47
CA VAL A 352 -5.17 15.58 -0.55
C VAL A 352 -4.85 16.95 0.07
N SER A 353 -5.73 17.48 0.93
CA SER A 353 -5.49 18.77 1.61
C SER A 353 -4.23 18.74 2.47
N GLY A 354 -4.02 17.68 3.24
CA GLY A 354 -2.81 17.51 4.07
C GLY A 354 -1.55 17.34 3.23
N GLY A 355 -1.63 16.57 2.13
CA GLY A 355 -0.53 16.38 1.20
C GLY A 355 -0.13 17.68 0.49
N LEU A 356 -1.09 18.55 0.16
CA LEU A 356 -0.83 19.89 -0.39
C LEU A 356 -0.12 20.78 0.63
N MET A 357 -0.60 20.80 1.88
CA MET A 357 0.02 21.59 2.95
C MET A 357 1.44 21.10 3.27
N GLY A 358 1.67 19.79 3.30
CA GLY A 358 3.00 19.21 3.51
C GLY A 358 4.01 19.46 2.38
N ARG A 359 3.60 20.05 1.24
CA ARG A 359 4.53 20.54 0.19
C ARG A 359 5.10 21.92 0.52
N ILE A 360 4.40 22.71 1.33
CA ILE A 360 4.76 24.09 1.67
C ILE A 360 5.89 24.10 2.71
N PHE A 361 5.84 23.14 3.64
CA PHE A 361 6.89 22.88 4.64
C PHE A 361 7.99 21.96 4.08
#